data_AF-A0A961FDN1-F1
#
_entry.id   AF-A0A961FDN1-F1
#
_cell.length_a   1.000
_cell.length_b   1.000
_cell.length_c   1.000
_cell.angle_alpha   90.00
_cell.angle_beta   90.00
_cell.angle_gamma   90.00
#
_symmetry.space_group_name_H-M   'P 1'
#
loop_
_entity.id
_entity.type
_entity.pdbx_description
1 polymer ?
#
loop_
_entity_poly.entity_id
_entity_poly.type
_entity_poly.pdbx_seq_one_letter_code
_entity_poly.pdbx_strand_id
1 'polypeptide(L)'
;MQRQTVLLNNEALSRLINEREVKQWLLARRLGIDRKTVSRWISGRTQRISRENLTRLCDILEIGESQICVMDRLEALGTREDRWEAARKLSEQDLVEIIGPTSNWELAESLLKSTIDPDMPAGLLSKLYLLLARVYHYMRRGEDFQRSSEICMRHAQQVSDEFMFLQGRLCLASARLLQTDNRGAAAEYGECLKTPELLTGKAIAASLSNMSIAFHRIGEFNDALEYSGRALEAWQNLKPNMSHATAWHLRSVIHVELGMAEEAAESIRNCQAMCAEVRYQRLANLNLFVEADLLSLQERHEAAVTKAQQGLDLLPDTPQVTAITLEYAARAFRRSGDLDRAQEVLDLPLEDNPHPGYDLASSTMERARLAMARGKKKLAWQYAEEANSLFLDFDATARCVSELPGEYYRNS
;
A
#
# COMPACT_ATOMS: atom_id res chain seq x y z
N MET A 1 54.06 -19.94 17.99
CA MET A 1 52.80 -20.36 18.63
C MET A 1 51.66 -19.51 18.07
N GLN A 2 50.68 -20.12 17.40
CA GLN A 2 49.46 -19.42 17.01
C GLN A 2 48.71 -19.02 18.29
N ARG A 3 48.41 -17.73 18.47
CA ARG A 3 47.58 -17.26 19.60
C ARG A 3 46.19 -17.85 19.45
N GLN A 4 45.76 -18.65 20.43
CA GLN A 4 44.38 -19.15 20.46
C GLN A 4 43.42 -17.97 20.66
N THR A 5 42.47 -17.82 19.75
CA THR A 5 41.45 -16.77 19.79
C THR A 5 40.06 -17.36 19.93
N VAL A 6 39.24 -16.73 20.75
CA VAL A 6 37.82 -17.07 21.00
C VAL A 6 36.90 -16.06 20.32
N LEU A 7 35.67 -16.46 20.03
CA LEU A 7 34.64 -15.56 19.52
C LEU A 7 33.90 -14.92 20.70
N LEU A 8 33.83 -13.58 20.69
CA LEU A 8 33.21 -12.78 21.73
C LEU A 8 31.75 -12.50 21.37
N ASN A 9 30.85 -12.73 22.34
CA ASN A 9 29.47 -12.29 22.29
C ASN A 9 29.43 -10.81 22.69
N ASN A 10 29.55 -9.93 21.70
CA ASN A 10 29.69 -8.49 21.91
C ASN A 10 28.43 -7.88 22.53
N GLU A 11 27.25 -8.42 22.23
CA GLU A 11 25.99 -7.93 22.78
C GLU A 11 25.86 -8.29 24.26
N ALA A 12 26.18 -9.53 24.64
CA ALA A 12 26.24 -9.95 26.04
C ALA A 12 27.27 -9.10 26.81
N LEU A 13 28.44 -8.84 26.21
CA LEU A 13 29.44 -7.96 26.81
C LEU A 13 28.92 -6.53 26.98
N SER A 14 28.29 -5.95 25.95
CA SER A 14 27.74 -4.59 25.98
C SER A 14 26.67 -4.47 27.06
N ARG A 15 25.76 -5.45 27.14
CA ARG A 15 24.69 -5.53 28.15
C ARG A 15 25.28 -5.57 29.55
N LEU A 16 26.24 -6.46 29.82
CA LEU A 16 26.89 -6.58 31.13
C LEU A 16 27.65 -5.31 31.54
N ILE A 17 28.31 -4.65 30.59
CA ILE A 17 29.01 -3.39 30.85
C ILE A 17 28.01 -2.29 31.25
N ASN A 18 26.85 -2.22 30.57
CA ASN A 18 25.81 -1.25 30.87
C ASN A 18 25.10 -1.54 32.19
N GLU A 19 24.71 -2.81 32.44
CA GLU A 19 24.05 -3.24 33.68
C GLU A 19 24.90 -3.01 34.92
N ARG A 20 26.23 -3.14 34.80
CA ARG A 20 27.18 -2.91 35.89
C ARG A 20 27.76 -1.49 35.90
N GLU A 21 27.26 -0.61 35.04
CA GLU A 21 27.72 0.78 34.89
C GLU A 21 29.25 0.94 34.73
N VAL A 22 29.90 -0.06 34.11
CA VAL A 22 31.35 -0.10 33.98
C VAL A 22 31.79 0.86 32.87
N LYS A 23 32.56 1.89 33.22
CA LYS A 23 33.07 2.83 32.22
C LYS A 23 34.11 2.15 31.32
N GLN A 24 33.95 2.26 29.99
CA GLN A 24 34.85 1.65 29.00
C GLN A 24 36.34 1.97 29.20
N TRP A 25 36.66 3.20 29.61
CA TRP A 25 38.05 3.61 29.85
C TRP A 25 38.65 2.89 31.08
N LEU A 26 37.85 2.60 32.09
CA LEU A 26 38.28 1.87 33.29
C LEU A 26 38.54 0.41 32.94
N LEU A 27 37.66 -0.18 32.12
CA LEU A 27 37.82 -1.53 31.59
C LEU A 27 39.12 -1.64 30.77
N ALA A 28 39.36 -0.70 29.86
CA ALA A 28 40.58 -0.65 29.05
C ALA A 28 41.85 -0.54 29.91
N ARG A 29 41.83 0.33 30.93
CA ARG A 29 42.96 0.50 31.87
C ARG A 29 43.26 -0.79 32.64
N ARG A 30 42.24 -1.48 33.15
CA ARG A 30 42.40 -2.74 33.89
C ARG A 30 42.86 -3.89 33.01
N LEU A 31 42.42 -3.92 31.75
CA LEU A 31 42.87 -4.91 30.76
C LEU A 31 44.30 -4.65 30.25
N GLY A 32 44.84 -3.44 30.46
CA GLY A 32 46.14 -3.03 29.93
C GLY A 32 46.14 -2.83 28.41
N ILE A 33 45.01 -2.43 27.83
CA ILE A 33 44.84 -2.23 26.38
C ILE A 33 44.29 -0.84 26.06
N ASP A 34 44.40 -0.45 24.79
CA ASP A 34 43.87 0.83 24.31
C ASP A 34 42.33 0.88 24.41
N ARG A 35 41.79 2.07 24.75
CA ARG A 35 40.33 2.30 24.87
C ARG A 35 39.59 1.99 23.57
N LYS A 36 40.19 2.26 22.40
CA LYS A 36 39.57 1.95 21.10
C LYS A 36 39.45 0.45 20.89
N THR A 37 40.33 -0.37 21.48
CA THR A 37 40.24 -1.83 21.41
C THR A 37 39.00 -2.33 22.13
N VAL A 38 38.75 -1.86 23.36
CA VAL A 38 37.52 -2.18 24.10
C VAL A 38 36.28 -1.68 23.36
N SER A 39 36.32 -0.47 22.81
CA SER A 39 35.23 0.07 22.00
C SER A 39 34.93 -0.81 20.77
N ARG A 40 35.94 -1.35 20.09
CA ARG A 40 35.77 -2.28 18.97
C ARG A 40 35.21 -3.64 19.38
N TRP A 41 35.52 -4.12 20.59
CA TRP A 41 34.92 -5.35 21.13
C TRP A 41 33.43 -5.13 21.38
N ILE A 42 33.07 -4.06 22.09
CA ILE A 42 31.67 -3.73 22.40
C ILE A 42 30.86 -3.49 21.12
N SER A 43 31.43 -2.80 20.12
CA SER A 43 30.73 -2.53 18.87
C SER A 43 30.68 -3.73 17.92
N GLY A 44 31.41 -4.81 18.22
CA GLY A 44 31.54 -5.98 17.35
C GLY A 44 32.48 -5.85 16.16
N ARG A 45 33.19 -4.73 16.02
CA ARG A 45 34.25 -4.55 15.00
C ARG A 45 35.42 -5.52 15.18
N THR A 46 35.59 -6.10 16.36
CA THR A 46 36.57 -7.15 16.63
C THR A 46 35.90 -8.25 17.42
N GLN A 47 35.47 -9.28 16.70
CA GLN A 47 34.77 -10.43 17.28
C GLN A 47 35.71 -11.47 17.88
N ARG A 48 36.98 -11.51 17.46
CA ARG A 48 37.96 -12.46 17.98
C ARG A 48 38.94 -11.80 18.93
N ILE A 49 39.02 -12.30 20.15
CA ILE A 49 39.99 -11.85 21.15
C ILE A 49 40.89 -13.00 21.58
N SER A 50 42.09 -12.70 22.09
CA SER A 50 42.96 -13.75 22.66
C SER A 50 42.31 -14.34 23.91
N ARG A 51 42.56 -15.63 24.18
CA ARG A 51 42.12 -16.26 25.44
C ARG A 51 42.59 -15.48 26.67
N GLU A 52 43.82 -14.98 26.67
CA GLU A 52 44.37 -14.15 27.76
C GLU A 52 43.52 -12.90 28.02
N ASN A 53 43.10 -12.20 26.97
CA ASN A 53 42.24 -11.04 27.10
C ASN A 53 40.85 -11.41 27.58
N LEU A 54 40.31 -12.56 27.14
CA LEU A 54 39.04 -13.09 27.63
C LEU A 54 39.11 -13.38 29.13
N THR A 55 40.15 -14.08 29.59
CA THR A 55 40.32 -14.42 31.01
C THR A 55 40.34 -13.15 31.86
N ARG A 56 41.15 -12.16 31.49
CA ARG A 56 41.16 -10.86 32.20
C ARG A 56 39.82 -10.15 32.16
N LEU A 57 39.10 -10.22 31.04
CA LEU A 57 37.77 -9.63 30.90
C LEU A 57 36.76 -10.31 31.84
N CYS A 58 36.81 -11.64 31.93
CA CYS A 58 35.99 -12.44 32.84
C CYS A 58 36.31 -12.12 34.31
N ASP A 59 37.59 -11.97 34.66
CA ASP A 59 38.02 -11.62 36.02
C ASP A 59 37.56 -10.22 36.41
N ILE A 60 37.73 -9.22 35.52
CA ILE A 60 37.33 -7.84 35.80
C ILE A 60 35.81 -7.70 35.93
N LEU A 61 35.06 -8.48 35.15
CA LEU A 61 33.61 -8.46 35.14
C LEU A 61 33.00 -9.50 36.09
N GLU A 62 33.80 -10.32 36.79
CA GLU A 62 33.34 -11.39 37.68
C GLU A 62 32.25 -12.28 37.03
N ILE A 63 32.58 -12.86 35.88
CA ILE A 63 31.70 -13.72 35.06
C ILE A 63 32.46 -14.93 34.53
N GLY A 64 31.73 -15.99 34.14
CA GLY A 64 32.30 -17.12 33.43
C GLY A 64 32.45 -16.86 31.92
N GLU A 65 33.41 -17.55 31.27
CA GLU A 65 33.65 -17.41 29.81
C GLU A 65 32.38 -17.63 28.98
N SER A 66 31.56 -18.61 29.34
CA SER A 66 30.30 -18.93 28.64
C SER A 66 29.28 -17.78 28.59
N GLN A 67 29.39 -16.77 29.46
CA GLN A 67 28.47 -15.64 29.49
C GLN A 67 28.79 -14.58 28.42
N ILE A 68 30.03 -14.55 27.91
CA ILE A 68 30.49 -13.56 26.93
C ILE A 68 31.24 -14.18 25.75
N CYS A 69 31.37 -15.50 25.69
CA CYS A 69 31.86 -16.22 24.52
C CYS A 69 30.73 -16.87 23.75
N VAL A 70 30.88 -16.89 22.44
CA VAL A 70 30.06 -17.72 21.58
C VAL A 70 30.72 -19.10 21.48
N MET A 71 30.02 -20.13 21.92
CA MET A 71 30.55 -21.50 21.98
C MET A 71 30.44 -22.21 20.62
N ASP A 72 29.40 -21.89 19.85
CA ASP A 72 29.26 -22.30 18.44
C ASP A 72 29.16 -21.08 17.53
N ARG A 73 29.85 -21.06 16.39
CA ARG A 73 29.69 -19.97 15.40
C ARG A 73 28.25 -19.81 14.92
N LEU A 74 27.44 -20.86 14.96
CA LEU A 74 26.01 -20.81 14.64
C LEU A 74 25.20 -19.98 15.66
N GLU A 75 25.70 -19.83 16.89
CA GLU A 75 25.08 -19.02 17.95
C GLU A 75 25.54 -17.55 17.91
N ALA A 76 26.46 -17.19 17.01
CA ALA A 76 26.94 -15.83 16.88
C ALA A 76 25.84 -14.94 16.29
N LEU A 77 25.30 -14.03 17.11
CA LEU A 77 24.36 -13.02 16.64
C LEU A 77 25.05 -12.07 15.64
N GLY A 78 24.29 -11.61 14.65
CA GLY A 78 24.77 -10.65 13.65
C GLY A 78 25.24 -9.35 14.32
N THR A 79 26.41 -8.88 13.94
CA THR A 79 26.91 -7.57 14.37
C THR A 79 26.13 -6.43 13.72
N ARG A 80 26.40 -5.20 14.16
CA ARG A 80 25.87 -4.01 13.50
C ARG A 80 26.31 -3.93 12.04
N GLU A 81 27.57 -4.27 11.74
CA GLU A 81 28.06 -4.36 10.36
C GLU A 81 27.32 -5.45 9.56
N ASP A 82 27.01 -6.60 10.17
CA ASP A 82 26.20 -7.64 9.51
C ASP A 82 24.75 -7.17 9.25
N ARG A 83 24.16 -6.39 10.16
CA ARG A 83 22.86 -5.74 9.93
C ARG A 83 22.92 -4.73 8.79
N TRP A 84 23.99 -3.97 8.67
CA TRP A 84 24.18 -3.00 7.59
C TRP A 84 24.40 -3.69 6.23
N GLU A 85 25.09 -4.82 6.23
CA GLU A 85 25.21 -5.70 5.06
C GLU A 85 23.84 -6.26 4.66
N ALA A 86 23.06 -6.76 5.61
CA ALA A 86 21.70 -7.25 5.38
C ALA A 86 20.79 -6.14 4.85
N ALA A 87 20.85 -4.94 5.43
CA ALA A 87 20.13 -3.76 4.97
C ALA A 87 20.45 -3.41 3.51
N ARG A 88 21.73 -3.43 3.14
CA ARG A 88 22.13 -3.15 1.75
C ARG A 88 21.56 -4.20 0.80
N LYS A 89 21.72 -5.48 1.14
CA LYS A 89 21.15 -6.59 0.36
C LYS A 89 19.64 -6.44 0.21
N LEU A 90 18.91 -6.18 1.30
CA LEU A 90 17.46 -5.96 1.25
C LEU A 90 17.09 -4.75 0.38
N SER A 91 17.86 -3.65 0.46
CA SER A 91 17.59 -2.43 -0.32
C SER A 91 17.82 -2.57 -1.82
N GLU A 92 18.56 -3.60 -2.25
CA GLU A 92 18.86 -3.90 -3.65
C GLU A 92 17.87 -4.90 -4.26
N GLN A 93 17.00 -5.51 -3.44
CA GLN A 93 16.02 -6.50 -3.89
C GLN A 93 14.65 -5.86 -4.09
N ASP A 94 13.87 -6.42 -5.02
CA ASP A 94 12.43 -6.13 -5.10
C ASP A 94 11.67 -7.02 -4.11
N LEU A 95 11.54 -6.53 -2.87
CA LEU A 95 10.81 -7.24 -1.81
C LEU A 95 9.35 -7.54 -2.19
N VAL A 96 8.74 -6.71 -3.05
CA VAL A 96 7.37 -6.94 -3.51
C VAL A 96 7.32 -8.16 -4.42
N GLU A 97 8.31 -8.33 -5.31
CA GLU A 97 8.41 -9.51 -6.17
C GLU A 97 8.70 -10.79 -5.35
N ILE A 98 9.53 -10.68 -4.31
CA ILE A 98 9.91 -11.83 -3.48
C ILE A 98 8.76 -12.27 -2.56
N ILE A 99 8.09 -11.33 -1.91
CA ILE A 99 7.10 -11.63 -0.85
C ILE A 99 5.68 -11.67 -1.41
N GLY A 100 5.39 -10.91 -2.47
CA GLY A 100 4.08 -10.80 -3.10
C GLY A 100 3.39 -12.14 -3.39
N PRO A 101 4.07 -13.16 -3.95
CA PRO A 101 3.48 -14.47 -4.19
C PRO A 101 2.96 -15.19 -2.93
N THR A 102 3.57 -14.92 -1.77
CA THR A 102 3.19 -15.53 -0.47
C THR A 102 2.30 -14.63 0.37
N SER A 103 2.20 -13.34 0.03
CA SER A 103 1.49 -12.31 0.79
C SER A 103 1.86 -12.23 2.28
N ASN A 104 3.06 -12.70 2.66
CA ASN A 104 3.54 -12.68 4.04
C ASN A 104 4.16 -11.33 4.40
N TRP A 105 3.34 -10.29 4.41
CA TRP A 105 3.75 -8.90 4.60
C TRP A 105 4.20 -8.61 6.03
N GLU A 106 3.67 -9.33 7.02
CA GLU A 106 4.09 -9.24 8.43
C GLU A 106 5.53 -9.71 8.62
N LEU A 107 5.95 -10.75 7.89
CA LEU A 107 7.34 -11.17 7.86
C LEU A 107 8.21 -10.09 7.22
N ALA A 108 7.77 -9.48 6.12
CA ALA A 108 8.47 -8.35 5.48
C ALA A 108 8.68 -7.19 6.45
N GLU A 109 7.62 -6.79 7.15
CA GLU A 109 7.66 -5.73 8.17
C GLU A 109 8.66 -6.08 9.27
N SER A 110 8.58 -7.29 9.81
CA SER A 110 9.46 -7.76 10.89
C SER A 110 10.93 -7.77 10.47
N LEU A 111 11.22 -8.26 9.26
CA LEU A 111 12.57 -8.28 8.70
C LEU A 111 13.12 -6.86 8.52
N LEU A 112 12.34 -5.94 7.94
CA LEU A 112 12.76 -4.55 7.74
C LEU A 112 12.98 -3.83 9.08
N LYS A 113 12.05 -3.96 10.04
CA LYS A 113 12.16 -3.35 11.37
C LYS A 113 13.35 -3.88 12.16
N SER A 114 13.62 -5.19 12.10
CA SER A 114 14.79 -5.80 12.76
C SER A 114 16.12 -5.38 12.13
N THR A 115 16.07 -4.95 10.87
CA THR A 115 17.24 -4.53 10.11
C THR A 115 17.58 -3.06 10.33
N ILE A 116 16.57 -2.18 10.43
CA ILE A 116 16.74 -0.73 10.59
C ILE A 116 17.53 -0.41 11.88
N ASP A 117 18.63 0.31 11.72
CA ASP A 117 19.45 0.84 12.82
C ASP A 117 19.56 2.38 12.63
N PRO A 118 19.13 3.20 13.61
CA PRO A 118 19.08 4.66 13.46
C PRO A 118 20.40 5.33 13.07
N ASP A 119 21.53 4.68 13.36
CA ASP A 119 22.86 5.21 13.06
C ASP A 119 23.39 4.78 11.67
N MET A 120 22.56 4.14 10.83
CA MET A 120 22.90 3.82 9.45
C MET A 120 23.09 5.09 8.60
N PRO A 121 23.84 5.00 7.47
CA PRO A 121 23.86 6.07 6.48
C PRO A 121 22.45 6.44 6.04
N ALA A 122 22.14 7.74 6.00
CA ALA A 122 20.80 8.25 5.66
C ALA A 122 20.29 7.75 4.29
N GLY A 123 21.15 7.61 3.29
CA GLY A 123 20.77 7.04 1.99
C GLY A 123 20.25 5.59 2.10
N LEU A 124 20.78 4.78 3.02
CA LEU A 124 20.30 3.42 3.25
C LEU A 124 19.00 3.42 4.06
N LEU A 125 18.89 4.28 5.08
CA LEU A 125 17.64 4.47 5.82
C LEU A 125 16.50 4.87 4.89
N SER A 126 16.74 5.83 3.99
CA SER A 126 15.75 6.27 2.99
C SER A 126 15.19 5.08 2.20
N LYS A 127 16.06 4.22 1.66
CA LYS A 127 15.67 3.02 0.92
C LYS A 127 14.88 2.01 1.77
N LEU A 128 15.31 1.75 3.00
CA LEU A 128 14.60 0.82 3.89
C LEU A 128 13.21 1.34 4.26
N TYR A 129 13.07 2.64 4.52
CA TYR A 129 11.77 3.25 4.82
C TYR A 129 10.86 3.32 3.59
N LEU A 130 11.41 3.45 2.38
CA LEU A 130 10.63 3.27 1.14
C LEU A 130 10.07 1.85 1.02
N LEU A 131 10.89 0.84 1.31
CA LEU A 131 10.45 -0.56 1.32
C LEU A 131 9.37 -0.81 2.39
N LEU A 132 9.56 -0.26 3.58
CA LEU A 132 8.60 -0.37 4.67
C LEU A 132 7.27 0.32 4.33
N ALA A 133 7.33 1.49 3.67
CA ALA A 133 6.15 2.16 3.14
C ALA A 133 5.38 1.26 2.16
N ARG A 134 6.06 0.61 1.22
CA ARG A 134 5.42 -0.34 0.28
C ARG A 134 4.80 -1.53 1.00
N VAL A 135 5.46 -2.09 2.02
CA VAL A 135 4.88 -3.15 2.85
C VAL A 135 3.59 -2.67 3.52
N TYR A 136 3.60 -1.48 4.12
CA TYR A 136 2.40 -0.92 4.75
C TYR A 136 1.27 -0.60 3.76
N HIS A 137 1.61 -0.24 2.52
CA HIS A 137 0.61 -0.10 1.46
C HIS A 137 -0.12 -1.42 1.21
N TYR A 138 0.61 -2.54 1.07
CA TYR A 138 0.01 -3.86 0.86
C TYR A 138 -0.79 -4.34 2.06
N MET A 139 -0.37 -3.98 3.27
CA MET A 139 -1.09 -4.26 4.52
C MET A 139 -2.24 -3.27 4.80
N ARG A 140 -2.48 -2.27 3.94
CA ARG A 140 -3.49 -1.20 4.14
C ARG A 140 -3.34 -0.40 5.43
N ARG A 141 -2.14 -0.34 6.01
CA ARG A 141 -1.85 0.45 7.22
C ARG A 141 -1.55 1.90 6.85
N GLY A 142 -2.61 2.67 6.58
CA GLY A 142 -2.53 4.03 6.02
C GLY A 142 -1.64 5.01 6.80
N GLU A 143 -1.75 5.05 8.13
CA GLU A 143 -0.92 5.92 8.97
C GLU A 143 0.57 5.54 8.93
N ASP A 144 0.87 4.24 9.06
CA ASP A 144 2.24 3.74 9.02
C ASP A 144 2.87 3.89 7.63
N PHE A 145 2.06 3.75 6.59
CA PHE A 145 2.46 3.98 5.20
C PHE A 145 2.86 5.44 4.98
N GLN A 146 2.02 6.39 5.41
CA GLN A 146 2.34 7.81 5.36
C GLN A 146 3.61 8.11 6.15
N ARG A 147 3.69 7.66 7.41
CA ARG A 147 4.83 7.94 8.29
C ARG A 147 6.14 7.43 7.72
N SER A 148 6.13 6.22 7.16
CA SER A 148 7.33 5.62 6.53
C SER A 148 7.73 6.38 5.26
N SER A 149 6.77 6.86 4.48
CA SER A 149 7.00 7.71 3.30
C SER A 149 7.67 9.04 3.69
N GLU A 150 7.18 9.70 4.73
CA GLU A 150 7.75 10.94 5.26
C GLU A 150 9.17 10.74 5.83
N ILE A 151 9.41 9.63 6.54
CA ILE A 151 10.76 9.29 7.03
C ILE A 151 11.73 9.06 5.86
N CYS A 152 11.30 8.33 4.82
CA CYS A 152 12.07 8.15 3.58
C CYS A 152 12.48 9.51 2.99
N MET A 153 11.52 10.42 2.81
CA MET A 153 11.76 11.76 2.28
C MET A 153 12.75 12.56 3.13
N ARG A 154 12.61 12.54 4.46
CA ARG A 154 13.54 13.25 5.37
C ARG A 154 14.97 12.77 5.24
N HIS A 155 15.19 11.45 5.16
CA HIS A 155 16.53 10.90 4.98
C HIS A 155 17.09 11.14 3.57
N ALA A 156 16.25 11.08 2.54
CA ALA A 156 16.65 11.43 1.18
C ALA A 156 17.15 12.89 1.10
N GLN A 157 16.43 13.81 1.76
CA GLN A 157 16.80 15.23 1.81
C GLN A 157 18.14 15.47 2.52
N GLN A 158 18.48 14.69 3.56
CA GLN A 158 19.75 14.81 4.28
C GLN A 158 20.98 14.53 3.40
N VAL A 159 20.82 13.71 2.36
CA VAL A 159 21.90 13.32 1.43
C VAL A 159 21.70 13.90 0.02
N SER A 160 20.74 14.82 -0.15
CA SER A 160 20.37 15.42 -1.43
C SER A 160 20.07 14.38 -2.52
N ASP A 161 19.42 13.26 -2.16
CA ASP A 161 18.98 12.22 -3.10
C ASP A 161 17.57 12.55 -3.61
N GLU A 162 17.52 13.32 -4.71
CA GLU A 162 16.26 13.77 -5.31
C GLU A 162 15.39 12.61 -5.81
N PHE A 163 16.02 11.55 -6.33
CA PHE A 163 15.30 10.36 -6.80
C PHE A 163 14.56 9.68 -5.64
N MET A 164 15.25 9.42 -4.53
CA MET A 164 14.62 8.81 -3.36
C MET A 164 13.58 9.71 -2.70
N PHE A 165 13.81 11.02 -2.69
CA PHE A 165 12.82 11.99 -2.22
C PHE A 165 11.53 11.89 -3.04
N LEU A 166 11.65 11.83 -4.37
CA LEU A 166 10.52 11.69 -5.28
C LEU A 166 9.79 10.35 -5.10
N GLN A 167 10.52 9.25 -4.91
CA GLN A 167 9.92 7.93 -4.61
C GLN A 167 9.12 7.95 -3.29
N GLY A 168 9.65 8.59 -2.25
CA GLY A 168 8.95 8.78 -0.99
C GLY A 168 7.68 9.64 -1.16
N ARG A 169 7.76 10.68 -1.99
CA ARG A 169 6.63 11.56 -2.30
C ARG A 169 5.50 10.85 -3.07
N LEU A 170 5.84 9.97 -4.02
CA LEU A 170 4.86 9.11 -4.70
C LEU A 170 4.15 8.17 -3.71
N CYS A 171 4.89 7.62 -2.75
CA CYS A 171 4.30 6.80 -1.69
C CYS A 171 3.38 7.62 -0.78
N LEU A 172 3.76 8.85 -0.43
CA LEU A 172 2.90 9.77 0.31
C LEU A 172 1.60 10.09 -0.44
N ALA A 173 1.68 10.33 -1.76
CA ALA A 173 0.50 10.54 -2.60
C ALA A 173 -0.44 9.31 -2.60
N SER A 174 0.13 8.10 -2.66
CA SER A 174 -0.63 6.85 -2.51
C SER A 174 -1.26 6.69 -1.12
N ALA A 175 -0.56 7.13 -0.07
CA ALA A 175 -1.08 7.08 1.31
C ALA A 175 -2.27 8.02 1.49
N ARG A 176 -2.20 9.23 0.94
CA ARG A 176 -3.34 10.17 0.90
C ARG A 176 -4.55 9.59 0.19
N LEU A 177 -4.33 8.90 -0.93
CA LEU A 177 -5.41 8.21 -1.64
C LEU A 177 -6.05 7.09 -0.80
N LEU A 178 -5.26 6.36 0.01
CA LEU A 178 -5.78 5.41 1.00
C LEU A 178 -6.66 6.10 2.05
N GLN A 179 -6.21 7.23 2.56
CA GLN A 179 -6.94 8.04 3.54
C GLN A 179 -8.06 8.89 2.93
N THR A 180 -8.43 8.67 1.67
CA THR A 180 -9.48 9.41 0.94
C THR A 180 -9.22 10.92 0.77
N ASP A 181 -7.99 11.40 1.01
CA ASP A 181 -7.55 12.74 0.62
C ASP A 181 -7.23 12.76 -0.89
N ASN A 182 -8.30 12.78 -1.69
CA ASN A 182 -8.22 12.65 -3.14
C ASN A 182 -7.54 13.86 -3.79
N ARG A 183 -7.91 15.09 -3.39
CA ARG A 183 -7.28 16.30 -3.94
C ARG A 183 -5.81 16.41 -3.53
N GLY A 184 -5.50 16.13 -2.27
CA GLY A 184 -4.12 16.12 -1.80
C GLY A 184 -3.29 15.05 -2.50
N ALA A 185 -3.84 13.86 -2.74
CA ALA A 185 -3.17 12.83 -3.54
C ALA A 185 -2.92 13.29 -4.98
N ALA A 186 -3.93 13.83 -5.67
CA ALA A 186 -3.83 14.30 -7.05
C ALA A 186 -2.79 15.44 -7.19
N ALA A 187 -2.77 16.38 -6.23
CA ALA A 187 -1.79 17.45 -6.18
C ALA A 187 -0.36 16.91 -6.05
N GLU A 188 -0.11 15.96 -5.13
CA GLU A 188 1.24 15.39 -4.95
C GLU A 188 1.70 14.61 -6.19
N TYR A 189 0.82 13.82 -6.83
CA TYR A 189 1.15 13.18 -8.11
C TYR A 189 1.46 14.20 -9.19
N GLY A 190 0.66 15.26 -9.30
CA GLY A 190 0.88 16.34 -10.25
C GLY A 190 2.23 17.02 -10.07
N GLU A 191 2.65 17.26 -8.83
CA GLU A 191 3.97 17.80 -8.54
C GLU A 191 5.10 16.81 -8.87
N CYS A 192 4.93 15.51 -8.58
CA CYS A 192 5.91 14.50 -8.96
C CYS A 192 6.10 14.40 -10.48
N LEU A 193 5.01 14.54 -11.24
CA LEU A 193 5.01 14.46 -12.69
C LEU A 193 5.69 15.66 -13.39
N LYS A 194 6.04 16.73 -12.65
CA LYS A 194 6.81 17.88 -13.19
C LYS A 194 8.29 17.57 -13.43
N THR A 195 8.82 16.50 -12.83
CA THR A 195 10.20 16.04 -12.99
C THR A 195 10.25 14.63 -13.59
N PRO A 196 9.74 14.44 -14.82
CA PRO A 196 9.60 13.11 -15.44
C PRO A 196 10.95 12.38 -15.64
N GLU A 197 12.06 13.11 -15.75
CA GLU A 197 13.41 12.57 -15.87
C GLU A 197 13.87 11.76 -14.66
N LEU A 198 13.26 11.98 -13.49
CA LEU A 198 13.49 11.21 -12.26
C LEU A 198 12.49 10.06 -12.08
N LEU A 199 11.58 9.86 -13.04
CA LEU A 199 10.55 8.84 -12.99
C LEU A 199 10.77 7.77 -14.06
N THR A 200 10.42 6.54 -13.72
CA THR A 200 10.27 5.49 -14.72
C THR A 200 8.96 5.68 -15.48
N GLY A 201 8.87 5.22 -16.72
CA GLY A 201 7.60 5.24 -17.48
C GLY A 201 6.46 4.56 -16.73
N LYS A 202 6.75 3.46 -16.00
CA LYS A 202 5.78 2.77 -15.14
C LYS A 202 5.28 3.67 -14.01
N ALA A 203 6.16 4.43 -13.37
CA ALA A 203 5.79 5.36 -12.29
C ALA A 203 4.93 6.51 -12.82
N ILE A 204 5.23 7.03 -14.02
CA ILE A 204 4.41 8.05 -14.69
C ILE A 204 3.00 7.49 -14.95
N ALA A 205 2.92 6.34 -15.61
CA ALA A 205 1.64 5.73 -15.97
C ALA A 205 0.79 5.39 -14.73
N ALA A 206 1.41 4.84 -13.67
CA ALA A 206 0.72 4.55 -12.41
C ALA A 206 0.25 5.82 -11.69
N SER A 207 1.04 6.90 -11.70
CA SER A 207 0.66 8.18 -11.09
C SER A 207 -0.56 8.78 -11.79
N LEU A 208 -0.58 8.74 -13.12
CA LEU A 208 -1.74 9.19 -13.92
C LEU A 208 -2.99 8.35 -13.64
N SER A 209 -2.85 7.02 -13.54
CA SER A 209 -3.98 6.15 -13.13
C SER A 209 -4.49 6.52 -11.73
N ASN A 210 -3.62 6.76 -10.77
CA ASN A 210 -4.02 7.12 -9.41
C ASN A 210 -4.67 8.51 -9.32
N MET A 211 -4.23 9.48 -10.14
CA MET A 211 -4.92 10.76 -10.30
C MET A 211 -6.33 10.55 -10.85
N SER A 212 -6.49 9.69 -11.86
CA SER A 212 -7.81 9.35 -12.39
C SER A 212 -8.73 8.75 -11.31
N ILE A 213 -8.21 7.90 -10.42
CA ILE A 213 -8.97 7.36 -9.28
C ILE A 213 -9.41 8.48 -8.33
N ALA A 214 -8.50 9.40 -8.01
CA ALA A 214 -8.78 10.52 -7.12
C ALA A 214 -9.91 11.41 -7.67
N PHE A 215 -9.81 11.81 -8.93
CA PHE A 215 -10.84 12.61 -9.61
C PHE A 215 -12.17 11.86 -9.77
N HIS A 216 -12.12 10.58 -10.09
CA HIS A 216 -13.31 9.73 -10.14
C HIS A 216 -14.04 9.76 -8.80
N ARG A 217 -13.33 9.56 -7.68
CA ARG A 217 -13.96 9.56 -6.34
C ARG A 217 -14.67 10.86 -6.03
N ILE A 218 -14.05 12.01 -6.29
CA ILE A 218 -14.68 13.30 -6.00
C ILE A 218 -15.78 13.70 -7.01
N GLY A 219 -16.01 12.89 -8.05
CA GLY A 219 -17.05 13.13 -9.06
C GLY A 219 -16.62 14.03 -10.21
N GLU A 220 -15.33 14.36 -10.32
CA GLU A 220 -14.75 15.14 -11.41
C GLU A 220 -14.43 14.20 -12.59
N PHE A 221 -15.48 13.70 -13.24
CA PHE A 221 -15.36 12.63 -14.25
C PHE A 221 -14.57 13.02 -15.50
N ASN A 222 -14.59 14.29 -15.90
CA ASN A 222 -13.82 14.76 -17.06
C ASN A 222 -12.31 14.68 -16.80
N ASP A 223 -11.85 15.17 -15.65
CA ASP A 223 -10.45 15.05 -15.23
C ASP A 223 -10.08 13.56 -15.06
N ALA A 224 -10.96 12.78 -14.44
CA ALA A 224 -10.76 11.34 -14.31
C ALA A 224 -10.56 10.67 -15.69
N LEU A 225 -11.37 11.03 -16.68
CA LEU A 225 -11.29 10.50 -18.04
C LEU A 225 -10.00 10.94 -18.75
N GLU A 226 -9.60 12.20 -18.62
CA GLU A 226 -8.34 12.73 -19.16
C GLU A 226 -7.14 11.95 -18.61
N TYR A 227 -7.02 11.87 -17.27
CA TYR A 227 -5.90 11.20 -16.63
C TYR A 227 -5.87 9.69 -16.90
N SER A 228 -7.03 9.03 -17.02
CA SER A 228 -7.08 7.62 -17.45
C SER A 228 -6.57 7.44 -18.88
N GLY A 229 -6.87 8.37 -19.78
CA GLY A 229 -6.41 8.34 -21.17
C GLY A 229 -4.90 8.52 -21.26
N ARG A 230 -4.37 9.54 -20.58
CA ARG A 230 -2.92 9.79 -20.48
C ARG A 230 -2.17 8.62 -19.84
N ALA A 231 -2.77 7.94 -18.85
CA ALA A 231 -2.19 6.75 -18.27
C ALA A 231 -2.08 5.61 -19.30
N LEU A 232 -3.12 5.37 -20.08
CA LEU A 232 -3.12 4.34 -21.14
C LEU A 232 -2.13 4.67 -22.26
N GLU A 233 -2.01 5.94 -22.65
CA GLU A 233 -0.97 6.40 -23.59
C GLU A 233 0.44 6.10 -23.05
N ALA A 234 0.68 6.39 -21.77
CA ALA A 234 1.97 6.08 -21.14
C ALA A 234 2.25 4.56 -21.09
N TRP A 235 1.22 3.72 -21.03
CA TRP A 235 1.35 2.26 -21.06
C TRP A 235 1.67 1.69 -22.46
N GLN A 236 1.41 2.41 -23.56
CA GLN A 236 1.57 1.89 -24.93
C GLN A 236 2.98 1.34 -25.24
N ASN A 237 4.02 1.95 -24.65
CA ASN A 237 5.42 1.57 -24.88
C ASN A 237 6.03 0.77 -23.73
N LEU A 238 5.21 0.30 -22.79
CA LEU A 238 5.65 -0.41 -21.59
C LEU A 238 5.18 -1.86 -21.65
N LYS A 239 5.96 -2.74 -21.02
CA LYS A 239 5.54 -4.14 -20.84
C LYS A 239 4.25 -4.16 -20.01
N PRO A 240 3.18 -4.83 -20.50
CA PRO A 240 1.93 -4.99 -19.77
C PRO A 240 2.11 -5.56 -18.37
N ASN A 241 1.32 -5.02 -17.43
CA ASN A 241 1.27 -5.47 -16.04
C ASN A 241 -0.13 -5.23 -15.44
N MET A 242 -0.30 -5.59 -14.17
CA MET A 242 -1.57 -5.42 -13.45
C MET A 242 -2.05 -3.96 -13.39
N SER A 243 -1.13 -2.98 -13.32
CA SER A 243 -1.48 -1.55 -13.32
C SER A 243 -2.05 -1.10 -14.68
N HIS A 244 -1.55 -1.65 -15.79
CA HIS A 244 -2.13 -1.40 -17.11
C HIS A 244 -3.57 -1.92 -17.20
N ALA A 245 -3.84 -3.13 -16.69
CA ALA A 245 -5.21 -3.66 -16.62
C ALA A 245 -6.13 -2.75 -15.77
N THR A 246 -5.61 -2.24 -14.65
CA THR A 246 -6.34 -1.34 -13.74
C THR A 246 -6.71 -0.03 -14.41
N ALA A 247 -5.86 0.52 -15.28
CA ALA A 247 -6.16 1.73 -16.04
C ALA A 247 -7.37 1.52 -16.99
N TRP A 248 -7.45 0.37 -17.65
CA TRP A 248 -8.62 0.01 -18.48
C TRP A 248 -9.89 -0.17 -17.67
N HIS A 249 -9.80 -0.84 -16.52
CA HIS A 249 -10.94 -1.00 -15.61
C HIS A 249 -11.46 0.34 -15.09
N LEU A 250 -10.57 1.24 -14.68
CA LEU A 250 -10.97 2.56 -14.22
C LEU A 250 -11.67 3.36 -15.33
N ARG A 251 -11.15 3.26 -16.55
CA ARG A 251 -11.76 3.90 -17.72
C ARG A 251 -13.15 3.33 -18.01
N SER A 252 -13.35 2.01 -17.91
CA SER A 252 -14.69 1.42 -18.08
C SER A 252 -15.67 1.90 -17.01
N VAL A 253 -15.25 1.97 -15.75
CA VAL A 253 -16.05 2.52 -14.65
C VAL A 253 -16.47 3.96 -14.96
N ILE A 254 -15.54 4.83 -15.38
CA ILE A 254 -15.83 6.23 -15.69
C ILE A 254 -16.82 6.34 -16.87
N HIS A 255 -16.62 5.57 -17.94
CA HIS A 255 -17.55 5.58 -19.07
C HIS A 255 -18.96 5.11 -18.68
N VAL A 256 -19.09 4.09 -17.83
CA VAL A 256 -20.40 3.63 -17.32
C VAL A 256 -21.07 4.71 -16.48
N GLU A 257 -20.33 5.36 -15.58
CA GLU A 257 -20.86 6.47 -14.76
C GLU A 257 -21.32 7.67 -15.62
N LEU A 258 -20.67 7.90 -16.76
CA LEU A 258 -21.03 8.94 -17.73
C LEU A 258 -22.10 8.51 -18.74
N GLY A 259 -22.57 7.25 -18.72
CA GLY A 259 -23.54 6.74 -19.70
C GLY A 259 -22.99 6.54 -21.12
N MET A 260 -21.66 6.56 -21.29
CA MET A 260 -20.96 6.39 -22.58
C MET A 260 -20.91 4.90 -22.94
N ALA A 261 -22.04 4.36 -23.42
CA ALA A 261 -22.24 2.91 -23.52
C ALA A 261 -21.28 2.20 -24.49
N GLU A 262 -20.94 2.83 -25.62
CA GLU A 262 -20.04 2.24 -26.63
C GLU A 262 -18.60 2.17 -26.11
N GLU A 263 -18.12 3.28 -25.56
CA GLU A 263 -16.77 3.44 -25.00
C GLU A 263 -16.59 2.61 -23.71
N ALA A 264 -17.66 2.48 -22.91
CA ALA A 264 -17.70 1.55 -21.78
C ALA A 264 -17.50 0.12 -22.26
N ALA A 265 -18.25 -0.33 -23.28
CA ALA A 265 -18.14 -1.67 -23.82
C ALA A 265 -16.73 -1.96 -24.37
N GLU A 266 -16.13 -0.99 -25.06
CA GLU A 266 -14.74 -1.09 -25.53
C GLU A 266 -13.75 -1.21 -24.37
N SER A 267 -13.86 -0.33 -23.37
CA SER A 267 -12.95 -0.32 -22.22
C SER A 267 -13.08 -1.60 -21.38
N ILE A 268 -14.29 -2.16 -21.24
CA ILE A 268 -14.53 -3.46 -20.60
C ILE A 268 -13.81 -4.58 -21.35
N ARG A 269 -13.94 -4.64 -22.68
CA ARG A 269 -13.26 -5.65 -23.51
C ARG A 269 -11.74 -5.54 -23.41
N ASN A 270 -11.20 -4.33 -23.48
CA ASN A 270 -9.77 -4.09 -23.35
C ASN A 270 -9.26 -4.47 -21.95
N CYS A 271 -10.02 -4.16 -20.90
CA CYS A 271 -9.72 -4.60 -19.53
C CYS A 271 -9.68 -6.13 -19.43
N GLN A 272 -10.66 -6.84 -20.00
CA GLN A 272 -10.72 -8.30 -19.99
C GLN A 272 -9.53 -8.93 -20.74
N ALA A 273 -9.21 -8.42 -21.94
CA ALA A 273 -8.06 -8.89 -22.72
C ALA A 273 -6.75 -8.68 -21.95
N MET A 274 -6.58 -7.49 -21.34
CA MET A 274 -5.40 -7.18 -20.54
C MET A 274 -5.30 -8.05 -19.28
N CYS A 275 -6.41 -8.28 -18.57
CA CYS A 275 -6.44 -9.18 -17.43
C CYS A 275 -6.03 -10.61 -17.82
N ALA A 276 -6.45 -11.10 -18.99
CA ALA A 276 -6.04 -12.40 -19.49
C ALA A 276 -4.53 -12.44 -19.80
N GLU A 277 -3.99 -11.39 -20.44
CA GLU A 277 -2.56 -11.27 -20.76
C GLU A 277 -1.69 -11.30 -19.49
N VAL A 278 -2.06 -10.54 -18.47
CA VAL A 278 -1.29 -10.42 -17.22
C VAL A 278 -1.74 -11.39 -16.13
N ARG A 279 -2.66 -12.30 -16.45
CA ARG A 279 -3.25 -13.31 -15.52
C ARG A 279 -3.82 -12.69 -14.25
N TYR A 280 -4.49 -11.55 -14.36
CA TYR A 280 -5.05 -10.83 -13.23
C TYR A 280 -6.53 -11.20 -12.99
N GLN A 281 -6.76 -12.43 -12.51
CA GLN A 281 -8.10 -13.00 -12.35
C GLN A 281 -9.00 -12.16 -11.45
N ARG A 282 -8.46 -11.62 -10.35
CA ARG A 282 -9.20 -10.75 -9.43
C ARG A 282 -9.84 -9.57 -10.16
N LEU A 283 -9.07 -8.82 -10.95
CA LEU A 283 -9.61 -7.66 -11.65
C LEU A 283 -10.61 -8.07 -12.74
N ALA A 284 -10.39 -9.21 -13.39
CA ALA A 284 -11.35 -9.76 -14.35
C ALA A 284 -12.72 -10.03 -13.69
N ASN A 285 -12.73 -10.58 -12.46
CA ASN A 285 -13.95 -10.81 -11.69
C ASN A 285 -14.65 -9.49 -11.33
N LEU A 286 -13.91 -8.49 -10.84
CA LEU A 286 -14.48 -7.18 -10.51
C LEU A 286 -15.08 -6.47 -11.74
N ASN A 287 -14.47 -6.67 -12.92
CA ASN A 287 -14.94 -6.08 -14.17
C ASN A 287 -16.29 -6.67 -14.63
N LEU A 288 -16.73 -7.82 -14.10
CA LEU A 288 -18.06 -8.37 -14.35
C LEU A 288 -19.17 -7.46 -13.81
N PHE A 289 -18.94 -6.79 -12.67
CA PHE A 289 -19.93 -5.87 -12.10
C PHE A 289 -20.11 -4.61 -12.93
N VAL A 290 -19.02 -4.10 -13.52
CA VAL A 290 -19.08 -2.95 -14.46
C VAL A 290 -19.82 -3.35 -15.74
N GLU A 291 -19.59 -4.56 -16.24
CA GLU A 291 -20.34 -5.10 -17.38
C GLU A 291 -21.82 -5.31 -17.05
N ALA A 292 -22.15 -5.79 -15.85
CA ALA A 292 -23.53 -5.91 -15.38
C ALA A 292 -24.23 -4.54 -15.34
N ASP A 293 -23.55 -3.51 -14.83
CA ASP A 293 -24.10 -2.16 -14.75
C ASP A 293 -24.36 -1.58 -16.14
N LEU A 294 -23.40 -1.74 -17.08
CA LEU A 294 -23.58 -1.36 -18.48
C LEU A 294 -24.77 -2.08 -19.13
N LEU A 295 -24.88 -3.40 -18.94
CA LEU A 295 -26.01 -4.18 -19.47
C LEU A 295 -27.35 -3.69 -18.91
N SER A 296 -27.37 -3.28 -17.65
CA SER A 296 -28.58 -2.73 -17.01
C SER A 296 -28.97 -1.36 -17.59
N LEU A 297 -28.00 -0.52 -17.96
CA LEU A 297 -28.23 0.75 -18.67
C LEU A 297 -28.78 0.54 -20.07
N GLN A 298 -28.40 -0.57 -20.72
CA GLN A 298 -28.90 -0.96 -22.03
C GLN A 298 -30.25 -1.69 -21.98
N GLU A 299 -30.92 -1.73 -20.81
CA GLU A 299 -32.18 -2.46 -20.57
C GLU A 299 -32.08 -3.98 -20.82
N ARG A 300 -30.86 -4.54 -20.84
CA ARG A 300 -30.60 -5.97 -21.01
C ARG A 300 -30.64 -6.67 -19.65
N HIS A 301 -31.77 -6.56 -18.97
CA HIS A 301 -31.94 -6.91 -17.55
C HIS A 301 -31.55 -8.36 -17.20
N GLU A 302 -31.97 -9.34 -17.99
CA GLU A 302 -31.62 -10.75 -17.73
C GLU A 302 -30.10 -11.00 -17.82
N ALA A 303 -29.44 -10.38 -18.80
CA ALA A 303 -28.00 -10.47 -18.96
C ALA A 303 -27.27 -9.72 -17.83
N ALA A 304 -27.76 -8.56 -17.41
CA ALA A 304 -27.22 -7.79 -16.29
C ALA A 304 -27.25 -8.58 -14.98
N VAL A 305 -28.41 -9.17 -14.64
CA VAL A 305 -28.60 -10.02 -13.46
C VAL A 305 -27.69 -11.24 -13.49
N THR A 306 -27.61 -11.92 -14.64
CA THR A 306 -26.72 -13.08 -14.81
C THR A 306 -25.27 -12.69 -14.57
N LYS A 307 -24.84 -11.55 -15.12
CA LYS A 307 -23.46 -11.09 -14.99
C LYS A 307 -23.11 -10.64 -13.57
N ALA A 308 -24.02 -9.92 -12.91
CA ALA A 308 -23.87 -9.55 -11.51
C ALA A 308 -23.76 -10.79 -10.62
N GLN A 309 -24.60 -11.81 -10.83
CA GLN A 309 -24.52 -13.09 -10.11
C GLN A 309 -23.17 -13.78 -10.32
N GLN A 310 -22.68 -13.85 -11.56
CA GLN A 310 -21.36 -14.45 -11.85
C GLN A 310 -20.24 -13.76 -11.06
N GLY A 311 -20.28 -12.42 -10.95
CA GLY A 311 -19.31 -11.70 -10.13
C GLY A 311 -19.44 -12.02 -8.64
N LEU A 312 -20.68 -12.13 -8.13
CA LEU A 312 -20.94 -12.48 -6.72
C LEU A 312 -20.48 -13.90 -6.37
N ASP A 313 -20.69 -14.87 -7.26
CA ASP A 313 -20.30 -16.28 -7.05
C ASP A 313 -18.78 -16.44 -6.94
N LEU A 314 -18.01 -15.50 -7.50
CA LEU A 314 -16.55 -15.47 -7.49
C LEU A 314 -15.95 -14.65 -6.34
N LEU A 315 -16.78 -14.07 -5.45
CA LEU A 315 -16.31 -13.28 -4.31
C LEU A 315 -15.41 -14.07 -3.33
N PRO A 316 -15.69 -15.34 -2.98
CA PRO A 316 -14.83 -16.09 -2.05
C PRO A 316 -13.38 -16.22 -2.53
N ASP A 317 -13.17 -16.22 -3.84
CA ASP A 317 -11.85 -16.29 -4.48
C ASP A 317 -11.27 -14.90 -4.79
N THR A 318 -11.99 -13.83 -4.41
CA THR A 318 -11.63 -12.43 -4.69
C THR A 318 -11.43 -11.68 -3.38
N PRO A 319 -10.26 -11.84 -2.72
CA PRO A 319 -10.00 -11.12 -1.48
C PRO A 319 -10.05 -9.60 -1.71
N GLN A 320 -10.58 -8.88 -0.72
CA GLN A 320 -10.74 -7.41 -0.67
C GLN A 320 -11.70 -6.82 -1.72
N VAL A 321 -13.00 -7.00 -1.47
CA VAL A 321 -14.11 -6.37 -2.22
C VAL A 321 -14.52 -5.10 -1.48
N THR A 322 -14.68 -4.00 -2.22
CA THR A 322 -15.04 -2.69 -1.64
C THR A 322 -16.54 -2.42 -1.80
N ALA A 323 -17.07 -1.46 -1.04
CA ALA A 323 -18.51 -1.13 -1.14
C ALA A 323 -18.86 -0.63 -2.54
N ILE A 324 -17.96 0.14 -3.15
CA ILE A 324 -18.13 0.65 -4.52
C ILE A 324 -18.31 -0.50 -5.51
N THR A 325 -17.55 -1.59 -5.38
CA THR A 325 -17.66 -2.69 -6.34
C THR A 325 -18.99 -3.42 -6.20
N LEU A 326 -19.47 -3.63 -4.97
CA LEU A 326 -20.80 -4.19 -4.73
C LEU A 326 -21.93 -3.24 -5.12
N GLU A 327 -21.69 -1.92 -5.08
CA GLU A 327 -22.64 -0.92 -5.55
C GLU A 327 -23.01 -1.13 -7.03
N TYR A 328 -22.04 -1.43 -7.91
CA TYR A 328 -22.34 -1.71 -9.33
C TYR A 328 -23.22 -2.94 -9.51
N ALA A 329 -23.03 -3.98 -8.71
CA ALA A 329 -23.94 -5.14 -8.70
C ALA A 329 -25.34 -4.74 -8.21
N ALA A 330 -25.44 -3.97 -7.12
CA ALA A 330 -26.71 -3.49 -6.59
C ALA A 330 -27.47 -2.59 -7.58
N ARG A 331 -26.75 -1.71 -8.30
CA ARG A 331 -27.30 -0.89 -9.40
C ARG A 331 -27.88 -1.77 -10.49
N ALA A 332 -27.15 -2.80 -10.92
CA ALA A 332 -27.60 -3.73 -11.95
C ALA A 332 -28.87 -4.47 -11.54
N PHE A 333 -28.93 -5.01 -10.31
CA PHE A 333 -30.14 -5.66 -9.78
C PHE A 333 -31.31 -4.68 -9.68
N ARG A 334 -31.09 -3.49 -9.09
CA ARG A 334 -32.14 -2.47 -8.93
C ARG A 334 -32.72 -2.02 -10.26
N ARG A 335 -31.88 -1.68 -11.25
CA ARG A 335 -32.33 -1.28 -12.59
C ARG A 335 -33.05 -2.41 -13.32
N SER A 336 -32.75 -3.66 -12.98
CA SER A 336 -33.42 -4.85 -13.51
C SER A 336 -34.69 -5.24 -12.74
N GLY A 337 -35.07 -4.45 -11.72
CA GLY A 337 -36.28 -4.66 -10.92
C GLY A 337 -36.12 -5.66 -9.77
N ASP A 338 -34.94 -6.25 -9.59
CA ASP A 338 -34.64 -7.18 -8.50
C ASP A 338 -34.19 -6.42 -7.24
N LEU A 339 -35.17 -5.78 -6.59
CA LEU A 339 -34.92 -4.88 -5.46
C LEU A 339 -34.46 -5.62 -4.20
N ASP A 340 -34.81 -6.91 -4.07
CA ASP A 340 -34.44 -7.71 -2.91
C ASP A 340 -32.98 -8.13 -3.00
N ARG A 341 -32.53 -8.59 -4.18
CA ARG A 341 -31.11 -8.87 -4.39
C ARG A 341 -30.25 -7.62 -4.33
N ALA A 342 -30.74 -6.48 -4.82
CA ALA A 342 -30.04 -5.20 -4.63
C ALA A 342 -29.82 -4.89 -3.14
N GLN A 343 -30.82 -5.16 -2.29
CA GLN A 343 -30.72 -4.99 -0.84
C GLN A 343 -29.70 -5.96 -0.23
N GLU A 344 -29.80 -7.25 -0.56
CA GLU A 344 -28.90 -8.29 -0.07
C GLU A 344 -27.43 -7.95 -0.35
N VAL A 345 -27.13 -7.48 -1.56
CA VAL A 345 -25.78 -7.07 -1.95
C VAL A 345 -25.29 -5.86 -1.16
N LEU A 346 -26.14 -4.86 -0.93
CA LEU A 346 -25.77 -3.68 -0.13
C LEU A 346 -25.58 -4.00 1.36
N ASP A 347 -26.19 -5.09 1.85
CA ASP A 347 -26.09 -5.56 3.24
C ASP A 347 -24.97 -6.59 3.45
N LEU A 348 -24.22 -6.96 2.40
CA LEU A 348 -23.06 -7.84 2.54
C LEU A 348 -22.02 -7.20 3.47
N PRO A 349 -21.46 -7.96 4.43
CA PRO A 349 -20.41 -7.46 5.29
C PRO A 349 -19.16 -7.17 4.47
N LEU A 350 -18.62 -5.97 4.64
CA LEU A 350 -17.34 -5.58 4.05
C LEU A 350 -16.24 -5.77 5.09
N GLU A 351 -15.51 -6.87 5.00
CA GLU A 351 -14.28 -7.06 5.77
C GLU A 351 -13.18 -6.17 5.19
N ASP A 352 -12.48 -5.43 6.05
CA ASP A 352 -11.29 -4.64 5.69
C ASP A 352 -11.53 -3.62 4.54
N ASN A 353 -12.49 -2.71 4.73
CA ASN A 353 -12.74 -1.62 3.79
C ASN A 353 -11.66 -0.53 3.92
N PRO A 354 -10.77 -0.33 2.91
CA PRO A 354 -9.68 0.63 2.99
C PRO A 354 -10.12 2.09 2.82
N HIS A 355 -11.37 2.33 2.41
CA HIS A 355 -11.92 3.67 2.16
C HIS A 355 -13.31 3.83 2.78
N PRO A 356 -13.47 3.54 4.09
CA PRO A 356 -14.78 3.29 4.68
C PRO A 356 -15.75 4.45 4.49
N GLY A 357 -15.27 5.69 4.52
CA GLY A 357 -16.14 6.86 4.41
C GLY A 357 -16.69 7.13 3.01
N TYR A 358 -15.83 7.18 1.98
CA TYR A 358 -16.29 7.37 0.60
C TYR A 358 -17.16 6.19 0.12
N ASP A 359 -16.73 4.98 0.43
CA ASP A 359 -17.46 3.76 0.10
C ASP A 359 -18.84 3.72 0.78
N LEU A 360 -18.91 4.15 2.04
CA LEU A 360 -20.17 4.30 2.77
C LEU A 360 -21.06 5.37 2.13
N ALA A 361 -20.51 6.52 1.72
CA ALA A 361 -21.27 7.57 1.03
C ALA A 361 -21.92 7.02 -0.25
N SER A 362 -21.14 6.32 -1.08
CA SER A 362 -21.59 5.75 -2.35
C SER A 362 -22.65 4.66 -2.15
N SER A 363 -22.40 3.72 -1.22
CA SER A 363 -23.36 2.67 -0.85
C SER A 363 -24.66 3.24 -0.27
N THR A 364 -24.56 4.28 0.56
CA THR A 364 -25.73 4.97 1.15
C THR A 364 -26.54 5.69 0.07
N MET A 365 -25.89 6.30 -0.92
CA MET A 365 -26.57 6.86 -2.09
C MET A 365 -27.32 5.80 -2.90
N GLU A 366 -26.75 4.60 -3.04
CA GLU A 366 -27.45 3.50 -3.70
C GLU A 366 -28.62 2.95 -2.87
N ARG A 367 -28.51 2.95 -1.54
CA ARG A 367 -29.66 2.69 -0.63
C ARG A 367 -30.77 3.72 -0.81
N ALA A 368 -30.43 4.98 -1.04
CA ALA A 368 -31.41 6.03 -1.35
C ALA A 368 -32.18 5.72 -2.64
N ARG A 369 -31.46 5.37 -3.72
CA ARG A 369 -32.07 4.97 -5.01
C ARG A 369 -32.92 3.72 -4.88
N LEU A 370 -32.49 2.73 -4.08
CA LEU A 370 -33.25 1.52 -3.80
C LEU A 370 -34.54 1.80 -3.02
N ALA A 371 -34.46 2.65 -1.98
CA ALA A 371 -35.64 3.09 -1.24
C ALA A 371 -36.64 3.82 -2.15
N MET A 372 -36.15 4.64 -3.08
CA MET A 372 -36.98 5.32 -4.08
C MET A 372 -37.66 4.32 -5.03
N ALA A 373 -36.93 3.33 -5.53
CA ALA A 373 -37.48 2.25 -6.37
C ALA A 373 -38.57 1.44 -5.65
N ARG A 374 -38.47 1.30 -4.31
CA ARG A 374 -39.51 0.69 -3.45
C ARG A 374 -40.65 1.64 -3.07
N GLY A 375 -40.68 2.87 -3.60
CA GLY A 375 -41.70 3.88 -3.28
C GLY A 375 -41.57 4.52 -1.90
N LYS A 376 -40.48 4.27 -1.16
CA LYS A 376 -40.23 4.78 0.20
C LYS A 376 -39.56 6.16 0.17
N LYS A 377 -40.24 7.17 -0.40
CA LYS A 377 -39.67 8.52 -0.66
C LYS A 377 -39.01 9.17 0.56
N LYS A 378 -39.64 9.11 1.74
CA LYS A 378 -39.08 9.70 2.97
C LYS A 378 -37.75 9.06 3.37
N LEU A 379 -37.67 7.72 3.28
CA LEU A 379 -36.46 6.98 3.60
C LEU A 379 -35.38 7.22 2.53
N ALA A 380 -35.76 7.33 1.26
CA ALA A 380 -34.85 7.70 0.18
C ALA A 380 -34.20 9.06 0.44
N TRP A 381 -34.96 10.06 0.88
CA TRP A 381 -34.43 11.37 1.21
C TRP A 381 -33.44 11.32 2.39
N GLN A 382 -33.78 10.58 3.45
CA GLN A 382 -32.88 10.41 4.60
C GLN A 382 -31.53 9.83 4.20
N TYR A 383 -31.53 8.77 3.38
CA TYR A 383 -30.28 8.21 2.87
C TYR A 383 -29.54 9.15 1.92
N ALA A 384 -30.25 9.94 1.09
CA ALA A 384 -29.60 10.91 0.21
C ALA A 384 -28.92 12.03 1.01
N GLU A 385 -29.57 12.55 2.06
CA GLU A 385 -28.99 13.55 2.96
C GLU A 385 -27.76 13.01 3.70
N GLU A 386 -27.84 11.77 4.22
CA GLU A 386 -26.72 11.09 4.87
C GLU A 386 -25.55 10.90 3.89
N ALA A 387 -25.81 10.40 2.68
CA ALA A 387 -24.80 10.23 1.66
C ALA A 387 -24.16 11.56 1.24
N ASN A 388 -24.95 12.64 1.08
CA ASN A 388 -24.43 13.97 0.78
C ASN A 388 -23.51 14.48 1.91
N SER A 389 -23.92 14.31 3.18
CA SER A 389 -23.07 14.69 4.32
C SER A 389 -21.73 13.97 4.27
N LEU A 390 -21.75 12.66 4.01
CA LEU A 390 -20.52 11.87 3.89
C LEU A 390 -19.68 12.31 2.68
N PHE A 391 -20.28 12.57 1.52
CA PHE A 391 -19.54 13.06 0.36
C PHE A 391 -18.86 14.41 0.64
N LEU A 392 -19.51 15.32 1.37
CA LEU A 392 -18.92 16.60 1.76
C LEU A 392 -17.72 16.42 2.70
N ASP A 393 -17.75 15.46 3.62
CA ASP A 393 -16.62 15.14 4.50
C ASP A 393 -15.37 14.67 3.71
N PHE A 394 -15.56 14.18 2.48
CA PHE A 394 -14.49 13.72 1.58
C PHE A 394 -14.28 14.61 0.34
N ASP A 395 -14.78 15.85 0.38
CA ASP A 395 -14.66 16.84 -0.70
C ASP A 395 -15.17 16.33 -2.07
N ALA A 396 -16.17 15.44 -2.03
CA ALA A 396 -16.83 14.86 -3.19
C ALA A 396 -18.13 15.59 -3.52
N THR A 397 -18.11 16.93 -3.49
CA THR A 397 -19.31 17.77 -3.67
C THR A 397 -20.03 17.49 -5.00
N ALA A 398 -19.30 17.14 -6.06
CA ALA A 398 -19.88 16.81 -7.37
C ALA A 398 -20.70 15.50 -7.36
N ARG A 399 -20.55 14.65 -6.33
CA ARG A 399 -21.36 13.44 -6.12
C ARG A 399 -22.67 13.73 -5.36
N CYS A 400 -22.81 14.90 -4.76
CA CYS A 400 -24.01 15.25 -4.01
C CYS A 400 -25.23 15.43 -4.93
N VAL A 401 -26.40 15.01 -4.48
CA VAL A 401 -27.67 15.19 -5.21
C VAL A 401 -28.53 16.25 -4.53
N SER A 402 -29.08 17.19 -5.29
CA SER A 402 -30.01 18.22 -4.80
C SER A 402 -31.48 17.78 -4.85
N GLU A 403 -31.77 16.70 -5.57
CA GLU A 403 -33.11 16.18 -5.83
C GLU A 403 -33.14 14.66 -5.64
N LEU A 404 -34.31 14.08 -5.38
CA LEU A 404 -34.45 12.64 -5.18
C LEU A 404 -34.00 11.88 -6.44
N PRO A 405 -33.12 10.87 -6.31
CA PRO A 405 -32.68 10.04 -7.44
C PRO A 405 -33.87 9.28 -8.07
N GLY A 406 -34.42 9.82 -9.16
CA GLY A 406 -35.60 9.26 -9.81
C GLY A 406 -36.17 10.14 -10.93
N GLU A 407 -35.82 11.45 -10.95
CA GLU A 407 -36.24 12.36 -12.02
C GLU A 407 -35.24 12.43 -13.20
N TYR A 408 -33.98 12.01 -13.02
CA TYR A 408 -32.92 12.14 -14.04
C TYR A 408 -32.89 11.03 -15.11
N TYR A 409 -33.25 9.78 -14.81
CA TYR A 409 -33.07 8.65 -15.74
C TYR A 409 -34.10 8.56 -16.88
N ARG A 410 -34.92 9.60 -17.11
CA ARG A 410 -35.84 9.64 -18.25
C ARG A 410 -35.38 10.53 -19.40
N ASN A 411 -34.38 11.39 -19.23
CA ASN A 411 -34.01 12.41 -20.23
C ASN A 411 -32.49 12.67 -20.32
N SER A 412 -31.68 11.63 -20.42
CA SER A 412 -30.28 11.77 -20.86
C SER A 412 -29.89 10.58 -21.71
#